data_AF-A0A923MFP1-F1
#
_entry.id   AF-A0A923MFP1-F1
#
_cell.length_a   1.000
_cell.length_b   1.000
_cell.length_c   1.000
_cell.angle_alpha   90.00
_cell.angle_beta   90.00
_cell.angle_gamma   90.00
#
_symmetry.space_group_name_H-M   'P 1'
#
loop_
_entity.id
_entity.type
_entity.pdbx_description
1 polymer ?
#
loop_
_entity_poly.entity_id
_entity_poly.type
_entity_poly.pdbx_seq_one_letter_code
_entity_poly.pdbx_strand_id
1 'polypeptide(L)'
;MNKTANFQLTQWEKTDRILMEEFNSDNEKIDTALKSSADGVAALQTALASCGNCKIVYGTYTGTGKAGSANPNKLTFDGDPLFVIIKGSIGSAPTLGIQAMRGWYTAYTGSADSSTVCHLTWGEHSLSWYNSQSSSDQFNTSDSVYPYIALFATQE
;
A
#
# COMPACT_ATOMS: atom_id res chain seq x y z
N MET A 1 -0.55 51.69 -10.02
CA MET A 1 0.26 50.50 -9.71
C MET A 1 -0.54 49.49 -8.90
N ASN A 2 -0.96 48.40 -9.54
CA ASN A 2 -1.65 47.28 -8.90
C ASN A 2 -0.66 46.15 -8.59
N LYS A 3 -1.09 45.17 -7.79
CA LYS A 3 -0.26 44.03 -7.37
C LYS A 3 -1.00 42.71 -7.58
N THR A 4 -0.27 41.64 -7.94
CA THR A 4 -0.85 40.29 -7.99
C THR A 4 -1.19 39.80 -6.59
N ALA A 5 -2.31 39.08 -6.44
CA ALA A 5 -2.79 38.65 -5.13
C ALA A 5 -1.83 37.70 -4.38
N ASN A 6 -1.18 36.78 -5.12
CA ASN A 6 -0.42 35.69 -4.52
C ASN A 6 1.06 36.04 -4.28
N PHE A 7 1.67 36.78 -5.20
CA PHE A 7 3.11 37.04 -5.18
C PHE A 7 3.45 38.53 -5.07
N GLN A 8 2.43 39.39 -4.98
CA GLN A 8 2.59 40.84 -4.82
C GLN A 8 3.53 41.43 -5.88
N LEU A 9 3.45 40.89 -7.11
CA LEU A 9 4.22 41.35 -8.25
C LEU A 9 3.56 42.60 -8.81
N THR A 10 4.36 43.56 -9.21
CA THR A 10 3.97 44.82 -9.86
C THR A 10 3.19 44.55 -11.13
N GLN A 11 2.01 45.16 -11.22
CA GLN A 11 1.23 45.23 -12.46
C GLN A 11 1.21 46.67 -12.97
N TRP A 12 1.78 46.84 -14.16
CA TRP A 12 1.85 48.09 -14.90
C TRP A 12 0.50 48.40 -15.56
N GLU A 13 -0.02 49.61 -15.36
CA GLU A 13 -1.08 50.19 -16.18
C GLU A 13 -0.48 50.97 -17.37
N LYS A 14 -1.26 51.20 -18.45
CA LYS A 14 -0.74 51.87 -19.66
C LYS A 14 -0.11 53.25 -19.42
N THR A 15 -0.54 53.95 -18.37
CA THR A 15 -0.06 55.28 -18.00
C THR A 15 1.15 55.25 -17.05
N ASP A 16 1.50 54.08 -16.51
CA ASP A 16 2.59 53.94 -15.55
C ASP A 16 3.96 54.07 -16.28
N ARG A 17 4.93 54.73 -15.61
CA ARG A 17 6.30 54.87 -16.12
C ARG A 17 7.16 53.69 -15.69
N ILE A 18 7.79 52.98 -16.62
CA ILE A 18 8.63 51.81 -16.31
C ILE A 18 9.71 52.16 -15.26
N LEU A 19 9.67 51.49 -14.12
CA LEU A 19 10.64 51.59 -13.02
C LEU A 19 11.48 50.31 -12.98
N MET A 20 12.76 50.44 -13.32
CA MET A 20 13.68 49.32 -13.46
C MET A 20 13.87 48.53 -12.15
N GLU A 21 13.95 49.23 -11.01
CA GLU A 21 14.18 48.59 -9.70
C GLU A 21 13.05 47.63 -9.33
N GLU A 22 11.79 48.05 -9.53
CA GLU A 22 10.62 47.22 -9.23
C GLU A 22 10.53 46.02 -10.16
N PHE A 23 10.81 46.22 -11.46
CA PHE A 23 10.84 45.14 -12.44
C PHE A 23 11.92 44.09 -12.11
N ASN A 24 13.13 44.54 -11.78
CA ASN A 24 14.22 43.64 -11.41
C ASN A 24 13.91 42.89 -10.11
N SER A 25 13.33 43.57 -9.11
CA SER A 25 12.91 42.92 -7.86
C SER A 25 11.86 41.83 -8.09
N ASP A 26 10.88 42.06 -8.96
CA ASP A 26 9.87 41.05 -9.26
C ASP A 26 10.44 39.88 -10.07
N ASN A 27 11.39 40.12 -10.97
CA ASN A 27 12.12 39.04 -11.66
C ASN A 27 12.92 38.18 -10.68
N GLU A 28 13.60 38.79 -9.71
CA GLU A 28 14.35 38.05 -8.68
C GLU A 28 13.43 37.16 -7.83
N LYS A 29 12.23 37.66 -7.47
CA LYS A 29 11.22 36.86 -6.77
C LYS A 29 10.74 35.68 -7.60
N ILE A 30 10.45 35.89 -8.89
CA ILE A 30 10.00 34.82 -9.79
C ILE A 30 11.10 33.78 -9.98
N ASP A 31 12.34 34.21 -10.24
CA ASP A 31 13.49 33.31 -10.40
C ASP A 31 13.69 32.43 -9.17
N THR A 32 13.64 33.05 -7.98
CA THR A 32 13.74 32.34 -6.69
C THR A 32 12.60 31.33 -6.53
N ALA A 33 11.36 31.69 -6.84
CA ALA A 33 10.20 30.81 -6.72
C ALA A 33 10.28 29.62 -7.71
N LEU A 34 10.68 29.87 -8.95
CA LEU A 34 10.89 28.83 -9.96
C LEU A 34 12.01 27.88 -9.55
N LYS A 35 13.12 28.42 -9.05
CA LYS A 35 14.23 27.62 -8.53
C LYS A 35 13.78 26.74 -7.36
N SER A 36 13.06 27.30 -6.40
CA SER A 36 12.54 26.53 -5.26
C SER A 36 11.60 25.40 -5.71
N SER A 37 10.73 25.66 -6.69
CA SER A 37 9.87 24.62 -7.27
C SER A 37 10.66 23.55 -8.00
N ALA A 38 11.68 23.92 -8.77
CA ALA A 38 12.54 22.97 -9.48
C ALA A 38 13.34 22.09 -8.51
N ASP A 39 13.91 22.70 -7.47
CA ASP A 39 14.63 22.00 -6.41
C ASP A 39 13.67 21.05 -5.65
N GLY A 40 12.42 21.47 -5.39
CA GLY A 40 11.38 20.63 -4.79
C GLY A 40 11.00 19.42 -5.67
N VAL A 41 10.85 19.62 -6.98
CA VAL A 41 10.57 18.52 -7.93
C VAL A 41 11.76 17.55 -8.00
N ALA A 42 13.00 18.06 -8.06
CA ALA A 42 14.19 17.23 -8.07
C ALA A 42 14.33 16.39 -6.78
N ALA A 43 14.00 16.98 -5.63
CA ALA A 43 13.97 16.27 -4.35
C ALA A 43 12.90 15.17 -4.33
N LEU A 44 11.69 15.45 -4.84
CA LEU A 44 10.62 14.46 -4.96
C LEU A 44 10.98 13.32 -5.91
N GLN A 45 11.59 13.61 -7.05
CA GLN A 45 12.06 12.57 -7.99
C GLN A 45 13.14 11.69 -7.35
N THR A 46 14.07 12.28 -6.60
CA THR A 46 15.11 11.54 -5.87
C THR A 46 14.49 10.64 -4.81
N ALA A 47 13.53 11.16 -4.03
CA ALA A 47 12.80 10.40 -3.03
C ALA A 47 11.99 9.25 -3.66
N LEU A 48 11.32 9.51 -4.78
CA LEU A 48 10.54 8.50 -5.50
C LEU A 48 11.45 7.41 -6.08
N ALA A 49 12.60 7.76 -6.64
CA ALA A 49 13.59 6.80 -7.12
C ALA A 49 14.17 5.93 -5.99
N SER A 50 14.15 6.41 -4.75
CA SER A 50 14.53 5.61 -3.58
C SER A 50 13.41 4.69 -3.06
N CYS A 51 12.17 4.89 -3.52
CA CYS A 51 11.03 4.06 -3.15
C CYS A 51 10.94 2.85 -4.09
N GLY A 52 10.62 1.67 -3.55
CA GLY A 52 10.32 0.49 -4.36
C GLY A 52 8.92 0.56 -5.00
N ASN A 53 8.64 -0.33 -5.94
CA ASN A 53 7.36 -0.45 -6.66
C ASN A 53 6.32 -1.34 -5.94
N CYS A 54 6.41 -1.45 -4.62
CA CYS A 54 5.56 -2.34 -3.84
C CYS A 54 4.70 -1.54 -2.87
N LYS A 55 3.37 -1.66 -3.01
CA LYS A 55 2.41 -1.17 -2.00
C LYS A 55 2.18 -2.28 -0.99
N ILE A 56 2.34 -1.94 0.29
CA ILE A 56 2.13 -2.84 1.42
C ILE A 56 0.81 -2.46 2.09
N VAL A 57 -0.09 -3.43 2.24
CA VAL A 57 -1.31 -3.31 3.07
C VAL A 57 -1.15 -4.23 4.27
N TYR A 58 -1.41 -3.72 5.46
CA TYR A 58 -1.46 -4.51 6.69
C TYR A 58 -2.87 -4.47 7.27
N GLY A 59 -3.26 -5.56 7.92
CA GLY A 59 -4.54 -5.63 8.60
C GLY A 59 -4.64 -6.84 9.51
N THR A 60 -5.80 -7.02 10.11
CA THR A 60 -6.12 -8.19 10.93
C THR A 60 -7.52 -8.70 10.60
N TYR A 61 -7.78 -9.96 10.90
CA TYR A 61 -9.14 -10.51 10.94
C TYR A 61 -9.28 -11.40 12.18
N THR A 62 -10.53 -11.62 12.61
CA THR A 62 -10.85 -12.49 13.75
C THR A 62 -11.39 -13.83 13.24
N GLY A 63 -10.87 -14.93 13.78
CA GLY A 63 -11.29 -16.27 13.44
C GLY A 63 -12.69 -16.61 13.95
N THR A 64 -13.39 -17.45 13.19
CA THR A 64 -14.80 -17.81 13.44
C THR A 64 -14.98 -19.21 14.03
N GLY A 65 -13.90 -19.97 14.16
CA GLY A 65 -13.89 -21.36 14.64
C GLY A 65 -14.29 -22.41 13.59
N LYS A 66 -14.63 -22.00 12.37
CA LYS A 66 -15.08 -22.93 11.30
C LYS A 66 -13.93 -23.40 10.42
N ALA A 67 -14.12 -24.53 9.73
CA ALA A 67 -13.13 -25.08 8.81
C ALA A 67 -13.77 -25.76 7.60
N GLY A 68 -12.94 -26.13 6.62
CA GLY A 68 -13.32 -26.90 5.45
C GLY A 68 -13.86 -26.05 4.29
N SER A 69 -14.02 -26.71 3.14
CA SER A 69 -14.42 -26.06 1.88
C SER A 69 -15.78 -25.37 1.92
N ALA A 70 -16.67 -25.78 2.83
CA ALA A 70 -17.96 -25.13 3.06
C ALA A 70 -17.86 -23.83 3.89
N ASN A 71 -16.73 -23.60 4.56
CA ASN A 71 -16.50 -22.43 5.41
C ASN A 71 -15.11 -21.82 5.16
N PRO A 72 -14.81 -21.35 3.94
CA PRO A 72 -13.53 -20.72 3.66
C PRO A 72 -13.44 -19.35 4.36
N ASN A 73 -12.24 -19.00 4.80
CA ASN A 73 -11.92 -17.62 5.12
C ASN A 73 -11.75 -16.82 3.83
N LYS A 74 -11.96 -15.51 3.92
CA LYS A 74 -11.81 -14.59 2.79
C LYS A 74 -11.26 -13.26 3.24
N LEU A 75 -10.24 -12.78 2.54
CA LEU A 75 -9.77 -11.40 2.59
C LEU A 75 -10.11 -10.70 1.28
N THR A 76 -10.60 -9.47 1.37
CA THR A 76 -10.88 -8.59 0.23
C THR A 76 -9.99 -7.36 0.30
N PHE A 77 -9.55 -6.90 -0.86
CA PHE A 77 -8.56 -5.85 -0.99
C PHE A 77 -9.05 -4.75 -1.93
N ASP A 78 -8.44 -3.57 -1.83
CA ASP A 78 -8.58 -2.50 -2.81
C ASP A 78 -7.44 -2.62 -3.84
N GLY A 79 -7.68 -3.46 -4.85
CA GLY A 79 -6.73 -3.86 -5.88
C GLY A 79 -6.32 -5.34 -5.81
N ASP A 80 -5.36 -5.72 -6.66
CA ASP A 80 -4.93 -7.10 -6.84
C ASP A 80 -3.62 -7.40 -6.10
N PRO A 81 -3.66 -8.10 -4.95
CA PRO A 81 -2.44 -8.47 -4.25
C PRO A 81 -1.68 -9.55 -5.03
N LEU A 82 -0.36 -9.41 -5.11
CA LEU A 82 0.58 -10.39 -5.67
C LEU A 82 0.96 -11.46 -4.64
N PHE A 83 1.07 -11.06 -3.38
CA PHE A 83 1.49 -11.95 -2.30
C PHE A 83 0.77 -11.58 -1.00
N VAL A 84 0.23 -12.58 -0.31
CA VAL A 84 -0.44 -12.40 0.98
C VAL A 84 0.21 -13.32 2.01
N ILE A 85 0.63 -12.73 3.13
CA ILE A 85 1.17 -13.44 4.28
C ILE A 85 0.17 -13.31 5.41
N ILE A 86 -0.28 -14.44 5.97
CA ILE A 86 -1.11 -14.50 7.18
C ILE A 86 -0.29 -15.19 8.25
N LYS A 87 -0.24 -14.62 9.45
CA LYS A 87 0.50 -15.18 10.58
C LYS A 87 -0.40 -15.35 11.79
N GLY A 88 -0.07 -16.31 12.64
CA GLY A 88 -0.77 -16.59 13.87
C GLY A 88 -0.11 -17.73 14.64
N SER A 89 -0.54 -17.93 15.88
CA SER A 89 -0.08 -19.08 16.67
C SER A 89 -0.99 -20.28 16.44
N ILE A 90 -0.38 -21.44 16.24
CA ILE A 90 -1.05 -22.74 16.27
C ILE A 90 -0.50 -23.49 17.49
N GLY A 91 -1.35 -23.73 18.50
CA GLY A 91 -0.93 -24.38 19.74
C GLY A 91 0.26 -23.66 20.41
N SER A 92 1.36 -24.37 20.67
CA SER A 92 2.58 -23.85 21.27
C SER A 92 3.62 -23.31 20.27
N ALA A 93 3.35 -23.35 18.96
CA ALA A 93 4.28 -22.90 17.92
C ALA A 93 3.93 -21.46 17.46
N PRO A 94 4.74 -20.44 17.81
CA PRO A 94 4.35 -19.04 17.62
C PRO A 94 4.62 -18.46 16.23
N THR A 95 4.98 -19.25 15.21
CA THR A 95 5.54 -18.70 13.95
C THR A 95 5.03 -19.33 12.65
N LEU A 96 3.94 -20.08 12.70
CA LEU A 96 3.31 -20.67 11.51
C LEU A 96 2.42 -19.66 10.77
N GLY A 97 2.14 -19.91 9.49
CA GLY A 97 1.39 -18.96 8.68
C GLY A 97 1.14 -19.42 7.25
N ILE A 98 0.22 -18.74 6.58
CA ILE A 98 -0.07 -18.93 5.17
C ILE A 98 0.77 -17.95 4.36
N GLN A 99 1.51 -18.45 3.38
CA GLN A 99 2.20 -17.65 2.37
C GLN A 99 1.54 -17.96 1.02
N ALA A 100 0.75 -17.01 0.54
CA ALA A 100 -0.07 -17.17 -0.65
C ALA A 100 0.47 -16.28 -1.77
N MET A 101 1.05 -16.88 -2.80
CA MET A 101 1.41 -16.19 -4.04
C MET A 101 0.26 -16.26 -5.05
N ARG A 102 -0.05 -15.14 -5.69
CA ARG A 102 -1.14 -15.08 -6.66
C ARG A 102 -0.89 -16.06 -7.80
N GLY A 103 -1.90 -16.85 -8.13
CA GLY A 103 -1.81 -17.94 -9.11
C GLY A 103 -1.43 -19.30 -8.52
N TRP A 104 -1.02 -19.38 -7.26
CA TRP A 104 -0.87 -20.65 -6.55
C TRP A 104 -2.16 -21.02 -5.83
N TYR A 105 -2.47 -22.32 -5.78
CA TYR A 105 -3.73 -22.87 -5.28
C TYR A 105 -3.59 -23.63 -3.96
N THR A 106 -2.38 -23.70 -3.41
CA THR A 106 -2.10 -24.39 -2.13
C THR A 106 -1.00 -23.66 -1.37
N ALA A 107 -1.12 -23.61 -0.04
CA ALA A 107 -0.07 -23.17 0.86
C ALA A 107 0.05 -24.12 2.06
N TYR A 108 1.26 -24.43 2.48
CA TYR A 108 1.53 -25.16 3.71
C TYR A 108 1.64 -24.18 4.86
N THR A 109 0.99 -24.50 5.97
CA THR A 109 1.01 -23.61 7.15
C THR A 109 2.09 -23.96 8.16
N GLY A 110 2.64 -25.18 8.08
CA GLY A 110 3.70 -25.68 8.96
C GLY A 110 4.61 -26.66 8.25
N SER A 111 4.60 -27.92 8.66
CA SER A 111 5.33 -29.01 7.99
C SER A 111 4.72 -29.32 6.62
N ALA A 112 5.49 -29.97 5.73
CA ALA A 112 5.02 -30.49 4.44
C ALA A 112 4.15 -31.75 4.61
N ASP A 113 3.15 -31.67 5.48
CA ASP A 113 2.14 -32.70 5.72
C ASP A 113 0.81 -32.26 5.09
N SER A 114 0.10 -33.19 4.48
CA SER A 114 -1.26 -32.99 3.93
C SER A 114 -2.25 -32.34 4.91
N SER A 115 -2.06 -32.54 6.22
CA SER A 115 -2.92 -31.99 7.27
C SER A 115 -2.82 -30.47 7.44
N THR A 116 -1.70 -29.86 7.06
CA THR A 116 -1.44 -28.41 7.21
C THR A 116 -1.68 -27.63 5.91
N VAL A 117 -2.19 -28.29 4.87
CA VAL A 117 -2.44 -27.66 3.56
C VAL A 117 -3.67 -26.78 3.63
N CYS A 118 -3.51 -25.50 3.30
CA CYS A 118 -4.60 -24.62 2.94
C CYS A 118 -4.77 -24.60 1.41
N HIS A 119 -5.99 -24.84 0.94
CA HIS A 119 -6.38 -24.65 -0.45
C HIS A 119 -6.73 -23.19 -0.68
N LEU A 120 -6.11 -22.58 -1.68
CA LEU A 120 -6.24 -21.16 -1.99
C LEU A 120 -7.14 -20.95 -3.21
N THR A 121 -7.96 -19.92 -3.18
CA THR A 121 -8.77 -19.46 -4.30
C THR A 121 -8.61 -17.97 -4.45
N TRP A 122 -8.04 -17.56 -5.58
CA TRP A 122 -7.89 -16.16 -5.94
C TRP A 122 -9.13 -15.70 -6.72
N GLY A 123 -9.78 -14.66 -6.22
CA GLY A 123 -10.72 -13.85 -7.01
C GLY A 123 -10.01 -12.65 -7.62
N GLU A 124 -10.77 -11.71 -8.17
CA GLU A 124 -10.26 -10.43 -8.67
C GLU A 124 -9.54 -9.69 -7.53
N HIS A 125 -10.28 -9.17 -6.55
CA HIS A 125 -9.67 -8.44 -5.42
C HIS A 125 -9.72 -9.23 -4.10
N SER A 126 -9.61 -10.57 -4.15
CA SER A 126 -9.75 -11.38 -2.94
C SER A 126 -8.92 -12.65 -2.93
N LEU A 127 -8.52 -13.07 -1.73
CA LEU A 127 -7.98 -14.38 -1.45
C LEU A 127 -8.95 -15.10 -0.51
N SER A 128 -9.40 -16.29 -0.90
CA SER A 128 -10.09 -17.21 0.00
C SER A 128 -9.26 -18.45 0.25
N TRP A 129 -9.37 -19.03 1.44
CA TRP A 129 -8.67 -20.28 1.76
C TRP A 129 -9.44 -21.15 2.72
N TYR A 130 -9.16 -22.44 2.69
CA TYR A 130 -9.64 -23.39 3.68
C TYR A 130 -8.65 -24.52 3.93
N ASN A 131 -8.70 -25.11 5.12
CA ASN A 131 -8.05 -26.36 5.46
C ASN A 131 -9.12 -27.41 5.78
N SER A 132 -8.88 -28.66 5.39
CA SER A 132 -9.87 -29.74 5.53
C SER A 132 -9.85 -30.42 6.90
N GLN A 133 -8.83 -30.19 7.72
CA GLN A 133 -8.62 -30.89 8.99
C GLN A 133 -9.08 -30.07 10.20
N SER A 134 -8.68 -28.80 10.29
CA SER A 134 -8.93 -28.00 11.49
C SER A 134 -9.06 -26.51 11.22
N SER A 135 -9.80 -25.81 12.10
CA SER A 135 -9.88 -24.35 12.07
C SER A 135 -8.56 -23.70 12.48
N SER A 136 -7.73 -24.40 13.25
CA SER A 136 -6.43 -23.91 13.68
C SER A 136 -5.45 -23.85 12.51
N ASP A 137 -5.37 -24.92 11.70
CA ASP A 137 -4.54 -24.96 10.49
C ASP A 137 -5.09 -24.06 9.39
N GLN A 138 -6.39 -23.74 9.42
CA GLN A 138 -7.00 -22.72 8.58
C GLN A 138 -6.70 -21.27 9.04
N PHE A 139 -6.04 -21.06 10.18
CA PHE A 139 -5.91 -19.74 10.80
C PHE A 139 -7.29 -19.09 11.02
N ASN A 140 -8.20 -19.85 11.59
CA ASN A 140 -9.59 -19.46 11.80
C ASN A 140 -10.12 -19.93 13.17
N THR A 141 -9.25 -20.13 14.17
CA THR A 141 -9.69 -20.46 15.54
C THR A 141 -10.59 -19.36 16.08
N SER A 142 -11.67 -19.73 16.76
CA SER A 142 -12.64 -18.78 17.31
C SER A 142 -11.95 -17.71 18.14
N ASP A 143 -12.33 -16.45 17.89
CA ASP A 143 -11.92 -15.27 18.66
C ASP A 143 -10.40 -14.98 18.61
N SER A 144 -9.65 -15.74 17.82
CA SER A 144 -8.22 -15.50 17.60
C SER A 144 -8.04 -14.42 16.54
N VAL A 145 -7.16 -13.45 16.80
CA VAL A 145 -6.86 -12.36 15.86
C VAL A 145 -5.62 -12.71 15.04
N TYR A 146 -5.75 -12.63 13.72
CA TYR A 146 -4.71 -12.99 12.77
C TYR A 146 -4.24 -11.78 11.99
N PRO A 147 -2.98 -11.34 12.15
CA PRO A 147 -2.39 -10.32 11.29
C PRO A 147 -2.10 -10.85 9.89
N TYR A 148 -2.24 -9.97 8.90
CA TYR A 148 -1.81 -10.23 7.54
C TYR A 148 -1.09 -9.02 6.93
N ILE A 149 -0.24 -9.33 5.96
CA ILE A 149 0.38 -8.38 5.04
C ILE A 149 0.03 -8.80 3.62
N ALA A 150 -0.40 -7.86 2.80
CA ALA A 150 -0.62 -8.04 1.37
C ALA A 150 0.29 -7.09 0.57
N LEU A 151 1.00 -7.64 -0.40
CA LEU A 151 1.91 -6.93 -1.29
C LEU A 151 1.27 -6.77 -2.66
N PHE A 152 1.32 -5.56 -3.20
CA PHE A 152 0.76 -5.19 -4.49
C PHE A 152 1.87 -4.59 -5.35
N ALA A 153 1.83 -4.84 -6.66
CA ALA A 153 2.57 -3.97 -7.57
C ALA A 153 1.88 -2.60 -7.58
N THR A 154 2.64 -1.54 -7.31
CA THR A 154 2.25 -0.21 -7.80
C THR A 154 2.62 -0.19 -9.28
N GLN A 155 1.63 0.00 -10.16
CA GLN A 155 1.78 -0.04 -11.62
C GLN A 155 3.10 0.61 -12.12
N GLU A 156 3.71 -0.01 -13.13
CA GLU A 156 4.58 0.68 -14.09
C GLU A 156 3.74 1.59 -14.99
#